data_AF-A0A0B8Q4K9-F1
#
_entry.id   AF-A0A0B8Q4K9-F1
#
_cell.length_a   1.000
_cell.length_b   1.000
_cell.length_c   1.000
_cell.angle_alpha   90.00
_cell.angle_beta   90.00
_cell.angle_gamma   90.00
#
_symmetry.space_group_name_H-M   'P 1'
#
loop_
_entity.id
_entity.type
_entity.pdbx_description
1 polymer ?
#
loop_
_entity_poly.entity_id
_entity_poly.type
_entity_poly.pdbx_seq_one_letter_code
_entity_poly.pdbx_strand_id
1 'polypeptide(L)'
;MSDLDLIDMHEAFAAQTLANLKMFASDKFAQEKLGRSQAIGEVDMDKFNVLGGSIAYGHPFAATGARMITQTLRELKRRGGGLALNTACAAGGLGAAMILEVE
;
A
#
# COMPACT_ATOMS: atom_id res chain seq x y z
N MET A 1 5.49 2.04 -10.45
CA MET A 1 4.78 2.83 -9.42
C MET A 1 4.38 4.22 -9.92
N SER A 2 4.96 4.72 -11.01
CA SER A 2 4.66 6.04 -11.60
C SER A 2 3.18 6.26 -11.92
N ASP A 3 2.48 5.21 -12.34
CA ASP A 3 1.10 5.27 -12.83
C ASP A 3 0.06 5.33 -11.70
N LEU A 4 0.50 5.24 -10.44
CA LEU A 4 -0.37 5.31 -9.28
C LEU A 4 -0.44 6.75 -8.77
N ASP A 5 -1.66 7.21 -8.52
CA ASP A 5 -1.94 8.51 -7.89
C ASP A 5 -1.90 8.42 -6.36
N LEU A 6 -2.31 7.27 -5.81
CA LEU A 6 -2.29 7.00 -4.37
C LEU A 6 -1.83 5.57 -4.07
N ILE A 7 -1.21 5.40 -2.89
CA ILE A 7 -0.87 4.11 -2.33
C ILE A 7 -1.39 4.09 -0.88
N ASP A 8 -2.28 3.16 -0.57
CA ASP A 8 -2.84 2.94 0.77
C ASP A 8 -2.44 1.55 1.26
N MET A 9 -1.51 1.50 2.21
CA MET A 9 -0.96 0.28 2.81
C MET A 9 -1.43 0.14 4.25
N HIS A 10 -1.88 -1.06 4.61
CA HIS A 10 -2.21 -1.40 5.99
C HIS A 10 -0.96 -1.27 6.87
N GLU A 11 -1.02 -0.35 7.83
CA GLU A 11 0.04 -0.12 8.81
C GLU A 11 -0.17 -1.01 10.05
N ALA A 12 0.24 -2.28 9.96
CA ALA A 12 0.19 -3.17 11.13
C ALA A 12 1.13 -2.65 12.24
N PHE A 13 2.33 -2.24 11.84
CA PHE A 13 3.34 -1.61 12.70
C PHE A 13 4.20 -0.66 11.86
N ALA A 14 4.69 0.43 12.45
CA ALA A 14 5.61 1.35 11.76
C ALA A 14 6.84 0.62 11.18
N ALA A 15 7.42 -0.31 11.97
CA ALA A 15 8.54 -1.13 11.53
C ALA A 15 8.17 -2.04 10.35
N GLN A 16 6.96 -2.62 10.35
CA GLN A 16 6.48 -3.45 9.23
C GLN A 16 6.35 -2.63 7.96
N THR A 17 5.72 -1.45 8.03
CA THR A 17 5.57 -0.56 6.88
C THR A 17 6.92 -0.13 6.33
N LEU A 18 7.79 0.43 7.16
CA LEU A 18 9.10 0.94 6.74
C LEU A 18 10.01 -0.17 6.20
N ALA A 19 9.95 -1.38 6.76
CA ALA A 19 10.70 -2.52 6.23
C ALA A 19 10.18 -2.93 4.84
N ASN A 20 8.86 -2.96 4.62
CA ASN A 20 8.29 -3.26 3.31
C ASN A 20 8.71 -2.21 2.25
N LEU A 21 8.60 -0.92 2.57
CA LEU A 21 9.04 0.15 1.67
C LEU A 21 10.52 0.01 1.29
N LYS A 22 11.39 -0.29 2.26
CA LYS A 22 12.82 -0.57 1.99
C LYS A 22 13.02 -1.78 1.08
N MET A 23 12.26 -2.85 1.26
CA MET A 23 12.38 -4.05 0.43
C MET A 23 11.81 -3.85 -0.97
N PHE A 24 10.76 -3.04 -1.13
CA PHE A 24 10.20 -2.70 -2.43
C PHE A 24 11.22 -2.00 -3.33
N ALA A 25 12.06 -1.14 -2.75
CA ALA A 25 13.13 -0.43 -3.44
C ALA A 25 14.44 -1.23 -3.60
N SER A 26 14.53 -2.47 -3.10
CA SER A 26 15.79 -3.23 -3.07
C SER A 26 15.93 -4.20 -4.22
N ASP A 27 16.88 -3.95 -5.13
CA ASP A 27 17.25 -4.90 -6.19
C ASP A 27 17.77 -6.22 -5.63
N LYS A 28 18.55 -6.16 -4.56
CA LYS A 28 19.06 -7.37 -3.87
C LYS A 28 17.92 -8.26 -3.40
N PHE A 29 16.92 -7.68 -2.72
CA PHE A 29 15.76 -8.44 -2.25
C PHE A 29 14.96 -9.01 -3.43
N ALA A 30 14.75 -8.21 -4.48
CA ALA A 30 14.05 -8.65 -5.68
C ALA A 30 14.73 -9.85 -6.35
N GLN A 31 16.06 -9.82 -6.49
CA GLN A 31 16.82 -10.90 -7.13
C GLN A 31 16.91 -12.15 -6.23
N GLU A 32 17.25 -11.98 -4.96
CA GLU A 32 17.51 -13.11 -4.06
C GLU A 32 16.23 -13.77 -3.50
N LYS A 33 15.12 -13.03 -3.40
CA LYS A 33 13.90 -13.48 -2.71
C LYS A 33 12.66 -13.52 -3.59
N LEU A 34 12.56 -12.65 -4.59
CA LEU A 34 11.37 -12.56 -5.46
C LEU A 34 11.59 -13.17 -6.85
N GLY A 35 12.83 -13.51 -7.22
CA GLY A 35 13.17 -14.01 -8.56
C GLY A 35 12.93 -12.97 -9.67
N ARG A 36 13.04 -11.68 -9.34
CA ARG A 36 12.87 -10.56 -10.29
C ARG A 36 14.21 -9.94 -10.64
N SER A 37 14.36 -9.44 -11.86
CA SER A 37 15.59 -8.78 -12.32
C SER A 37 15.85 -7.42 -11.64
N GLN A 38 14.79 -6.75 -11.18
CA GLN A 38 14.82 -5.43 -10.57
C GLN A 38 13.80 -5.31 -9.44
N ALA A 39 14.04 -4.33 -8.57
CA ALA A 39 13.17 -3.91 -7.48
C ALA A 39 11.71 -3.71 -7.92
N ILE A 40 10.77 -3.78 -6.96
CA ILE A 40 9.36 -3.45 -7.22
C ILE A 40 9.23 -1.96 -7.55
N GLY A 41 10.00 -1.12 -6.86
CA GLY A 41 10.08 0.31 -7.06
C GLY A 41 10.08 1.07 -5.73
N GLU A 42 10.58 2.30 -5.79
CA GLU A 42 10.47 3.26 -4.69
C GLU A 42 9.05 3.83 -4.63
N VAL A 43 8.54 3.98 -3.41
CA VAL A 43 7.22 4.56 -3.14
C VAL A 43 7.39 6.06 -2.92
N ASP A 44 6.66 6.85 -3.70
CA ASP A 44 6.53 8.29 -3.48
C ASP A 44 5.74 8.55 -2.18
N MET A 45 6.41 9.15 -1.20
CA MET A 45 5.83 9.38 0.12
C MET A 45 4.74 10.45 0.12
N ASP A 46 4.68 11.32 -0.89
CA ASP A 46 3.59 12.30 -1.04
C ASP A 46 2.28 11.64 -1.51
N LYS A 47 2.35 10.38 -1.96
CA LYS A 47 1.21 9.56 -2.40
C LYS A 47 0.87 8.44 -1.42
N PHE A 48 1.71 8.22 -0.41
CA PHE A 48 1.62 7.09 0.51
C PHE A 48 0.80 7.43 1.76
N ASN A 49 -0.27 6.67 2.03
CA ASN A 49 -1.11 6.81 3.22
C ASN A 49 -1.52 8.26 3.53
N VAL A 50 -1.87 9.04 2.51
CA VAL A 50 -2.06 10.51 2.59
C VAL A 50 -3.17 10.97 3.55
N LEU A 51 -4.07 10.06 3.92
CA LEU A 51 -5.14 10.32 4.89
C LEU A 51 -4.85 9.70 6.27
N GLY A 52 -3.67 9.13 6.49
CA GLY A 52 -3.34 8.29 7.64
C GLY A 52 -3.83 6.84 7.48
N GLY A 53 -3.21 5.93 8.22
CA GLY A 53 -3.46 4.50 8.13
C GLY A 53 -3.87 3.85 9.45
N SER A 54 -3.70 2.53 9.51
CA SER A 54 -4.14 1.70 10.63
C SER A 54 -3.43 2.01 11.95
N ILE A 55 -2.23 2.59 11.93
CA ILE A 55 -1.55 2.96 13.18
C ILE A 55 -2.27 4.12 13.89
N ALA A 56 -2.89 5.01 13.12
CA ALA A 56 -3.60 6.17 13.62
C ALA A 56 -5.09 5.87 13.89
N TYR A 57 -5.76 5.19 12.95
CA TYR A 57 -7.20 4.89 13.04
C TYR A 57 -7.54 3.61 13.81
N GLY A 58 -6.56 2.72 13.99
CA GLY A 58 -6.75 1.39 14.54
C GLY A 58 -6.93 0.30 13.47
N HIS A 59 -6.86 -0.95 13.94
CA HIS A 59 -6.94 -2.15 13.11
C HIS A 59 -7.96 -3.16 13.67
N PRO A 60 -9.28 -2.92 13.50
CA PRO A 60 -10.26 -3.98 13.69
C PRO A 60 -10.07 -5.03 12.59
N PHE A 61 -9.78 -6.26 13.00
CA PHE A 61 -9.56 -7.41 12.11
C PHE A 61 -10.77 -7.58 11.17
N ALA A 62 -10.50 -7.95 9.92
CA ALA A 62 -11.45 -8.07 8.80
C ALA A 62 -12.16 -6.76 8.36
N ALA A 63 -12.44 -5.82 9.26
CA ALA A 63 -13.08 -4.54 8.90
C ALA A 63 -12.13 -3.52 8.27
N THR A 64 -10.83 -3.61 8.59
CA THR A 64 -9.82 -2.64 8.10
C THR A 64 -9.72 -2.58 6.58
N GLY A 65 -9.83 -3.72 5.88
CA GLY A 65 -9.76 -3.75 4.42
C GLY A 65 -10.89 -2.94 3.77
N ALA A 66 -12.12 -3.09 4.26
CA ALA A 66 -13.27 -2.32 3.78
C ALA A 66 -13.11 -0.81 4.05
N ARG A 67 -12.59 -0.43 5.23
CA ARG A 67 -12.25 0.98 5.54
C ARG A 67 -11.26 1.52 4.52
N MET A 68 -10.14 0.82 4.32
CA MET A 68 -9.07 1.25 3.43
C MET A 68 -9.58 1.45 2.00
N ILE A 69 -10.25 0.45 1.42
CA ILE A 69 -10.81 0.55 0.07
C ILE A 69 -11.75 1.76 -0.05
N THR A 70 -12.68 1.92 0.90
CA THR A 70 -13.63 3.05 0.90
C THR A 70 -12.92 4.39 1.03
N GLN A 71 -11.91 4.48 1.89
CA GLN A 71 -11.10 5.68 2.11
C GLN A 71 -10.33 6.05 0.84
N THR A 72 -9.63 5.09 0.23
CA THR A 72 -8.86 5.30 -0.99
C THR A 72 -9.75 5.76 -2.15
N LEU A 73 -10.89 5.08 -2.39
CA LEU A 73 -11.82 5.46 -3.46
C LEU A 73 -12.38 6.87 -3.27
N ARG A 74 -12.71 7.26 -2.03
CA ARG A 74 -13.18 8.61 -1.74
C ARG A 74 -12.11 9.67 -1.97
N GLU A 75 -10.86 9.36 -1.64
CA GLU A 75 -9.75 10.29 -1.86
C GLU A 75 -9.40 10.45 -3.34
N LEU A 76 -9.36 9.35 -4.12
CA LEU A 76 -9.24 9.43 -5.58
C LEU A 76 -10.33 10.32 -6.17
N LYS A 77 -11.60 10.05 -5.81
CA LYS A 77 -12.73 10.86 -6.28
C LYS A 77 -12.58 12.34 -5.92
N ARG A 78 -12.13 12.65 -4.70
CA ARG A 78 -11.90 14.03 -4.25
C ARG A 78 -10.79 14.72 -5.07
N ARG A 79 -9.82 13.97 -5.57
CA ARG A 79 -8.71 14.44 -6.42
C ARG A 79 -9.05 14.50 -7.91
N GLY A 80 -10.25 14.06 -8.31
CA GLY A 80 -10.71 14.09 -9.69
C GLY A 80 -10.51 12.79 -10.47
N GLY A 81 -10.37 11.66 -9.78
CA GLY A 81 -10.21 10.33 -10.39
C GLY A 81 -8.78 9.79 -10.26
N GLY A 82 -8.49 8.70 -10.97
CA GLY A 82 -7.17 8.10 -11.07
C GLY A 82 -7.05 6.68 -10.53
N LEU A 83 -5.81 6.21 -10.40
CA LEU A 83 -5.47 4.85 -9.98
C LEU A 83 -4.83 4.82 -8.60
N ALA A 84 -5.21 3.85 -7.78
CA ALA A 84 -4.57 3.62 -6.49
C ALA A 84 -4.24 2.15 -6.23
N LEU A 85 -3.16 1.93 -5.49
CA LEU A 85 -2.84 0.63 -4.92
C LEU A 85 -3.35 0.56 -3.48
N ASN A 86 -4.23 -0.38 -3.19
CA ASN A 86 -4.62 -0.76 -1.83
C ASN A 86 -3.93 -2.09 -1.46
N THR A 87 -3.17 -2.14 -0.37
CA THR A 87 -2.37 -3.33 -0.03
C THR A 87 -2.30 -3.60 1.47
N ALA A 88 -2.29 -4.87 1.86
CA ALA A 88 -2.25 -5.27 3.26
C ALA A 88 -1.47 -6.55 3.49
N CYS A 89 -0.65 -6.57 4.55
CA CYS A 89 -0.19 -7.82 5.15
C CYS A 89 -1.29 -8.41 6.05
N ALA A 90 -1.24 -9.72 6.27
CA ALA A 90 -2.13 -10.41 7.19
C ALA A 90 -1.41 -11.50 7.98
N ALA A 91 -1.96 -11.83 9.14
CA ALA A 91 -1.51 -13.00 9.90
C ALA A 91 -1.62 -14.29 9.06
N GLY A 92 -0.83 -15.29 9.41
CA GLY A 92 -0.73 -16.54 8.63
C GLY A 92 0.23 -16.46 7.44
N GLY A 93 1.03 -15.39 7.35
CA GLY A 93 2.02 -15.23 6.27
C GLY A 93 1.37 -14.88 4.93
N LEU A 94 0.26 -14.14 4.97
CA LEU A 94 -0.53 -13.78 3.80
C LEU A 94 -0.40 -12.28 3.50
N GLY A 95 -0.72 -11.92 2.27
CA GLY A 95 -0.84 -10.53 1.85
C GLY A 95 -1.84 -10.41 0.71
N ALA A 96 -2.40 -9.22 0.55
CA ALA A 96 -3.32 -8.87 -0.53
C ALA A 96 -2.93 -7.52 -1.12
N ALA A 97 -3.12 -7.37 -2.44
CA ALA A 97 -2.95 -6.12 -3.15
C ALA A 97 -4.08 -5.99 -4.18
N MET A 98 -4.61 -4.78 -4.34
CA MET A 98 -5.72 -4.46 -5.23
C MET A 98 -5.46 -3.11 -5.91
N ILE A 99 -5.72 -3.04 -7.22
CA ILE A 99 -5.78 -1.76 -7.93
C ILE A 99 -7.22 -1.27 -7.88
N LEU A 100 -7.37 -0.01 -7.49
CA LEU A 100 -8.63 0.72 -7.45
C LEU A 100 -8.58 1.83 -8.50
N GLU A 101 -9.70 2.05 -9.17
CA GLU A 101 -9.84 3.08 -10.20
C GLU A 101 -11.13 3.88 -9.94
N VAL A 102 -11.05 5.18 -10.18
CA VAL A 102 -12.20 6.09 -10.15
C VAL A 102 -12.11 7.00 -11.37
N GLU A 103 -13.22 7.12 -12.09
CA GLU A 103 -13.42 8.05 -13.21
C GLU A 103 -14.08 9.36 -12.77
#